data_AF-A0A3B1ASA9-F1
#
_entry.id   AF-A0A3B1ASA9-F1
#
_cell.length_a   1.000
_cell.length_b   1.000
_cell.length_c   1.000
_cell.angle_alpha   90.00
_cell.angle_beta   90.00
_cell.angle_gamma   90.00
#
_symmetry.space_group_name_H-M   'P 1'
#
loop_
_entity.id
_entity.type
_entity.pdbx_description
1 polymer ?
#
loop_
_entity_poly.entity_id
_entity_poly.type
_entity_poly.pdbx_seq_one_letter_code
_entity_poly.pdbx_strand_id
1 'polypeptide(L)'
;MAKDQFTEQLEAYSRWKEDIISHIKAYREWLSEHDMSTPEDDLRMYEILDALDSDHITIGFAAEFSRGKTELINSIFFANYQRRLLPSSAGRTTMCPTELFYDAKAEKPYIRMLPIETRLEDTSISEYKQDANNWINTDLDVDSPEHMVEAFKEIVKTKSVPVESAIQLELYSTEEFE
;
A
#
# COMPACT_ATOMS: atom_id res chain seq x y z
N MET A 1 21.59 -7.69 -10.69
CA MET A 1 22.45 -7.63 -9.49
C MET A 1 21.78 -6.89 -8.33
N ALA A 2 21.60 -5.57 -8.34
CA ALA A 2 20.97 -4.86 -7.21
C ALA A 2 19.44 -5.07 -7.09
N LYS A 3 18.72 -5.15 -8.22
CA LYS A 3 17.29 -5.49 -8.24
C LYS A 3 17.04 -6.91 -7.72
N ASP A 4 17.87 -7.85 -8.14
CA ASP A 4 17.80 -9.25 -7.71
C ASP A 4 18.04 -9.36 -6.19
N GLN A 5 19.04 -8.66 -5.65
CA GLN A 5 19.31 -8.63 -4.21
C GLN A 5 18.13 -8.08 -3.39
N PHE A 6 17.45 -7.04 -3.88
CA PHE A 6 16.27 -6.49 -3.21
C PHE A 6 15.11 -7.49 -3.20
N THR A 7 14.83 -8.13 -4.33
CA THR A 7 13.81 -9.17 -4.42
C THR A 7 14.15 -10.36 -3.52
N GLU A 8 15.41 -10.83 -3.52
CA GLU A 8 15.88 -11.91 -2.65
C GLU A 8 15.68 -11.60 -1.16
N GLN A 9 15.91 -10.35 -0.73
CA GLN A 9 15.70 -9.93 0.65
C GLN A 9 14.21 -9.92 1.03
N LEU A 10 13.34 -9.44 0.15
CA LEU A 10 11.89 -9.47 0.36
C LEU A 10 11.40 -10.93 0.49
N GLU A 11 11.82 -11.80 -0.41
CA GLU A 11 11.48 -13.21 -0.34
C GLU A 11 12.05 -13.91 0.90
N ALA A 12 13.27 -13.57 1.31
CA ALA A 12 13.88 -14.11 2.51
C ALA A 12 13.08 -13.73 3.77
N TYR A 13 12.60 -12.50 3.84
CA TYR A 13 11.72 -12.06 4.92
C TYR A 13 10.38 -12.79 4.88
N SER A 14 9.75 -12.95 3.71
CA SER A 14 8.50 -13.73 3.57
C SER A 14 8.68 -15.18 4.04
N ARG A 15 9.76 -15.85 3.61
CA ARG A 15 10.09 -17.21 4.05
C ARG A 15 10.31 -17.28 5.56
N TRP A 16 11.08 -16.35 6.12
CA TRP A 16 11.30 -16.29 7.57
C TRP A 16 9.98 -16.14 8.35
N LYS A 17 9.07 -15.29 7.86
CA LYS A 17 7.76 -15.08 8.48
C LYS A 17 6.92 -16.35 8.46
N GLU A 18 6.85 -17.03 7.31
CA GLU A 18 6.17 -18.33 7.15
C GLU A 18 6.73 -19.40 8.09
N ASP A 19 8.07 -19.51 8.17
CA ASP A 19 8.76 -20.45 9.04
C ASP A 19 8.44 -20.20 10.53
N ILE A 20 8.48 -18.94 10.98
CA ILE A 20 8.16 -18.58 12.36
C ILE A 20 6.70 -18.88 12.69
N ILE A 21 5.76 -18.56 11.79
CA ILE A 21 4.34 -18.90 11.96
C ILE A 21 4.18 -20.42 12.10
N SER A 22 4.85 -21.20 11.25
CA SER A 22 4.81 -22.66 11.30
C SER A 22 5.37 -23.20 12.61
N HIS A 23 6.51 -22.69 13.08
CA HIS A 23 7.10 -23.11 14.35
C HIS A 23 6.23 -22.77 15.56
N ILE A 24 5.59 -21.60 15.59
CA ILE A 24 4.69 -21.22 16.68
C ILE A 24 3.45 -22.12 16.69
N LYS A 25 2.88 -22.43 15.52
CA LYS A 25 1.74 -23.38 15.41
C LYS A 25 2.12 -24.77 15.90
N ALA A 26 3.26 -25.29 15.46
CA ALA A 26 3.76 -26.60 15.91
C ALA A 26 4.04 -26.63 17.41
N TYR A 27 4.59 -25.55 17.97
CA TYR A 27 4.83 -25.43 19.41
C TYR A 27 3.53 -25.42 20.21
N ARG A 28 2.51 -24.68 19.73
CA ARG A 28 1.18 -24.66 20.33
C ARG A 28 0.53 -26.05 20.35
N GLU A 29 0.60 -26.76 19.22
CA GLU A 29 0.08 -28.12 19.10
C GLU A 29 0.81 -29.07 20.06
N TRP A 30 2.14 -29.01 20.11
CA TRP A 30 2.94 -29.81 21.05
C TRP A 30 2.57 -29.56 22.52
N LEU A 31 2.39 -28.30 22.92
CA LEU A 31 1.96 -27.96 24.28
C LEU A 31 0.58 -28.54 24.60
N SER A 32 -0.36 -28.45 23.65
CA SER A 32 -1.70 -29.01 23.79
C SER A 32 -1.68 -30.53 23.91
N GLU A 33 -0.84 -31.23 23.15
CA GLU A 33 -0.70 -32.69 23.20
C GLU A 33 -0.15 -33.21 24.53
N HIS A 34 0.60 -32.37 25.26
CA HIS A 34 1.25 -32.73 26.52
C HIS A 34 0.54 -32.17 27.76
N ASP A 35 -0.65 -31.58 27.60
CA ASP A 35 -1.39 -30.87 28.67
C ASP A 35 -0.53 -29.79 29.37
N MET A 36 0.36 -29.16 28.60
CA MET A 36 1.32 -28.14 29.09
C MET A 36 0.91 -26.71 28.73
N SER A 37 -0.19 -26.51 28.00
CA SER A 37 -0.71 -25.18 27.70
C SER A 37 -1.62 -24.65 28.81
N THR A 38 -1.50 -23.36 29.09
CA THR A 38 -2.50 -22.61 29.84
C THR A 38 -3.36 -21.76 28.91
N PRO A 39 -4.58 -21.34 29.32
CA PRO A 39 -5.37 -20.39 28.56
C PRO A 39 -4.62 -19.09 28.23
N GLU A 40 -3.76 -18.63 29.13
CA GLU A 40 -2.90 -17.46 28.93
C GLU A 40 -1.86 -17.69 27.83
N ASP A 41 -1.25 -18.88 27.77
CA ASP A 41 -0.29 -19.24 26.71
C ASP A 41 -0.97 -19.30 25.34
N ASP A 42 -2.16 -19.90 25.28
CA ASP A 42 -2.96 -19.99 24.05
C ASP A 42 -3.35 -18.61 23.53
N LEU A 43 -3.80 -17.71 24.41
CA LEU A 43 -4.13 -16.34 24.04
C LEU A 43 -2.90 -15.60 23.51
N ARG A 44 -1.76 -15.74 24.18
CA ARG A 44 -0.51 -15.07 23.77
C ARG A 44 0.00 -15.59 22.42
N MET A 45 -0.07 -16.90 22.19
CA MET A 45 0.29 -17.48 20.89
C MET A 45 -0.67 -17.03 19.78
N TYR A 46 -1.95 -16.90 20.08
CA TYR A 46 -2.95 -16.33 19.17
C TYR A 46 -2.61 -14.88 18.79
N GLU A 47 -2.34 -14.01 19.76
CA GLU A 47 -1.97 -12.61 19.52
C GLU A 47 -0.69 -12.48 18.68
N ILE A 48 0.32 -13.31 18.93
CA ILE A 48 1.56 -13.32 18.15
C ILE A 48 1.27 -13.77 16.71
N LEU A 49 0.47 -14.81 16.51
CA LEU A 49 0.10 -15.28 15.18
C LEU A 49 -0.71 -14.24 14.40
N ASP A 50 -1.63 -13.53 15.06
CA ASP A 50 -2.43 -12.46 14.46
C ASP A 50 -1.57 -11.22 14.09
N ALA A 51 -0.65 -10.84 14.98
CA ALA A 51 0.32 -9.78 14.72
C ALA A 51 1.25 -10.14 13.56
N LEU A 52 1.70 -11.40 13.48
CA LEU A 52 2.45 -11.89 12.34
C LEU A 52 1.58 -11.87 11.09
N ASP A 53 0.37 -12.43 11.08
CA ASP A 53 -0.49 -12.49 9.89
C ASP A 53 -0.75 -11.10 9.27
N SER A 54 -1.03 -10.11 10.12
CA SER A 54 -1.28 -8.72 9.74
C SER A 54 -0.03 -7.90 9.36
N ASP A 55 1.18 -8.42 9.57
CA ASP A 55 2.43 -7.71 9.27
C ASP A 55 2.66 -7.61 7.77
N HIS A 56 2.91 -6.40 7.27
CA HIS A 56 3.15 -6.13 5.86
C HIS A 56 4.36 -5.21 5.69
N ILE A 57 5.19 -5.52 4.69
CA ILE A 57 6.29 -4.62 4.33
C ILE A 57 5.70 -3.38 3.66
N THR A 58 5.73 -2.26 4.38
CA THR A 58 5.29 -0.95 3.86
C THR A 58 6.50 -0.15 3.39
N ILE A 59 6.52 0.20 2.10
CA ILE A 59 7.60 1.01 1.51
C ILE A 59 7.10 2.44 1.30
N GLY A 60 7.54 3.34 2.17
CA GLY A 60 7.30 4.78 2.04
C GLY A 60 8.33 5.45 1.15
N PHE A 61 7.87 6.12 0.11
CA PHE A 61 8.73 7.00 -0.70
C PHE A 61 8.49 8.45 -0.25
N ALA A 62 9.54 9.15 0.17
CA ALA A 62 9.48 10.56 0.56
C ALA A 62 10.57 11.35 -0.20
N ALA A 63 10.16 12.42 -0.87
CA ALA A 63 11.06 13.32 -1.61
C ALA A 63 10.36 14.66 -1.83
N GLU A 64 11.13 15.73 -2.06
CA GLU A 64 10.57 17.01 -2.52
C GLU A 64 9.89 16.86 -3.90
N PHE A 65 9.00 17.81 -4.21
CA PHE A 65 8.25 17.81 -5.46
C PHE A 65 9.16 17.68 -6.69
N SER A 66 8.76 16.83 -7.64
CA SER A 66 9.45 16.60 -8.91
C SER A 66 10.89 16.05 -8.84
N ARG A 67 11.32 15.44 -7.72
CA ARG A 67 12.65 14.78 -7.62
C ARG A 67 12.69 13.30 -8.07
N GLY A 68 11.84 12.91 -9.02
CA GLY A 68 11.91 11.58 -9.63
C GLY A 68 11.37 10.41 -8.79
N LYS A 69 10.62 10.67 -7.71
CA LYS A 69 9.95 9.65 -6.87
C LYS A 69 9.18 8.63 -7.72
N THR A 70 8.38 9.12 -8.66
CA THR A 70 7.58 8.27 -9.54
C THR A 70 8.43 7.40 -10.46
N GLU A 71 9.54 7.94 -10.98
CA GLU A 71 10.44 7.18 -11.86
C GLU A 71 11.21 6.10 -11.09
N LEU A 72 11.54 6.38 -9.82
CA LEU A 72 12.12 5.37 -8.92
C LEU A 72 11.14 4.22 -8.67
N ILE A 73 9.87 4.52 -8.37
CA ILE A 73 8.84 3.48 -8.18
C ILE A 73 8.67 2.65 -9.47
N ASN A 74 8.60 3.29 -10.63
CA ASN A 74 8.54 2.58 -11.93
C ASN A 74 9.76 1.66 -12.14
N SER A 75 10.95 2.13 -11.78
CA SER A 75 12.19 1.37 -11.97
C SER A 75 12.28 0.16 -11.04
N ILE A 76 11.85 0.30 -9.79
CA ILE A 76 11.88 -0.78 -8.79
C ILE A 76 10.82 -1.84 -9.12
N PHE A 77 9.55 -1.44 -9.25
CA PHE A 77 8.43 -2.39 -9.32
C PHE A 77 7.94 -2.71 -10.72
N PHE A 78 8.12 -1.79 -11.68
CA PHE A 78 7.43 -1.87 -12.98
C PHE A 78 8.35 -1.99 -14.20
N ALA A 79 9.67 -2.09 -14.00
CA ALA A 79 10.63 -2.15 -15.11
C ALA A 79 10.38 -3.30 -16.10
N ASN A 80 9.75 -4.40 -15.66
CA ASN A 80 9.45 -5.55 -16.52
C ASN A 80 8.27 -5.31 -17.47
N TYR A 81 7.38 -4.35 -17.18
CA TYR A 81 6.22 -4.05 -18.01
C TYR A 81 6.58 -3.28 -19.29
N GLN A 82 7.84 -2.88 -19.46
CA GLN A 82 8.36 -2.09 -20.60
C GLN A 82 7.54 -0.83 -20.94
N ARG A 83 6.71 -0.39 -19.99
CA ARG A 83 5.83 0.78 -20.07
C ARG A 83 5.92 1.54 -18.75
N ARG A 84 5.73 2.86 -18.81
CA ARG A 84 5.61 3.69 -17.62
C ARG A 84 4.20 3.54 -17.06
N LEU A 85 4.05 2.85 -15.94
CA LEU A 85 2.75 2.63 -15.29
C LEU A 85 2.36 3.82 -14.43
N LEU A 86 3.25 4.27 -13.55
CA LEU A 86 3.02 5.53 -12.84
C LEU A 86 3.45 6.72 -13.71
N PRO A 87 2.60 7.73 -13.88
CA PRO A 87 2.91 8.89 -14.70
C PRO A 87 3.93 9.81 -14.04
N SER A 88 5.05 10.07 -14.73
CA SER A 88 6.18 10.87 -14.24
C SER A 88 6.29 12.27 -14.85
N SER A 89 5.33 12.72 -15.65
CA SER A 89 5.32 14.08 -16.21
C SER A 89 5.02 15.15 -15.16
N ALA A 90 5.67 16.32 -15.27
CA ALA A 90 5.44 17.47 -14.40
C ALA A 90 3.93 17.84 -14.32
N GLY A 91 3.46 18.19 -13.13
CA GLY A 91 2.04 18.49 -12.88
C GLY A 91 1.12 17.27 -12.70
N ARG A 92 1.66 16.05 -12.64
CA ARG A 92 0.91 14.81 -12.37
C ARG A 92 1.22 14.18 -11.01
N THR A 93 1.50 15.01 -10.01
CA THR A 93 1.62 14.54 -8.63
C THR A 93 0.24 14.17 -8.12
N THR A 94 0.08 12.96 -7.61
CA THR A 94 -1.18 12.52 -7.00
C THR A 94 -1.42 13.29 -5.71
N MET A 95 -2.53 14.04 -5.65
CA MET A 95 -2.94 14.80 -4.46
C MET A 95 -3.76 13.95 -3.48
N CYS A 96 -4.21 12.78 -3.92
CA CYS A 96 -4.94 11.80 -3.13
C CYS A 96 -3.99 10.80 -2.47
N PRO A 97 -4.13 10.50 -1.17
CA PRO A 97 -3.49 9.35 -0.56
C PRO A 97 -3.79 8.09 -1.37
N THR A 98 -2.74 7.41 -1.86
CA THR A 98 -2.85 6.28 -2.77
C THR A 98 -1.96 5.15 -2.28
N GLU A 99 -2.51 3.94 -2.29
CA GLU A 99 -1.79 2.72 -1.95
C GLU A 99 -1.87 1.72 -3.08
N LEU A 100 -0.73 1.11 -3.37
CA LEU A 100 -0.64 -0.11 -4.15
C LEU A 100 -0.50 -1.24 -3.14
N PHE A 101 -1.49 -2.11 -3.07
CA PHE A 101 -1.58 -3.12 -2.03
C PHE A 101 -1.82 -4.49 -2.63
N TYR A 102 -1.29 -5.52 -1.98
CA TYR A 102 -1.60 -6.92 -2.28
C TYR A 102 -2.32 -7.52 -1.08
N ASP A 103 -3.58 -7.90 -1.27
CA ASP A 103 -4.35 -8.60 -0.25
C ASP A 103 -4.05 -10.09 -0.33
N ALA A 104 -3.33 -10.60 0.67
CA ALA A 104 -2.96 -12.00 0.77
C ALA A 104 -4.16 -12.93 0.98
N LYS A 105 -5.26 -12.46 1.60
CA LYS A 105 -6.47 -13.25 1.82
C LYS A 105 -7.29 -13.37 0.55
N ALA A 106 -7.34 -12.30 -0.25
CA ALA A 106 -8.02 -12.29 -1.54
C ALA A 106 -7.14 -12.78 -2.71
N GLU A 107 -5.84 -12.94 -2.48
CA GLU A 107 -4.79 -13.22 -3.48
C GLU A 107 -4.82 -12.25 -4.67
N LYS A 108 -5.06 -10.96 -4.39
CA LYS A 108 -5.25 -9.94 -5.43
C LYS A 108 -4.55 -8.63 -5.11
N PRO A 109 -3.81 -8.05 -6.08
CA PRO A 109 -3.34 -6.69 -5.97
C PRO A 109 -4.42 -5.69 -6.42
N TYR A 110 -4.43 -4.51 -5.78
CA TYR A 110 -5.28 -3.40 -6.16
C TYR A 110 -4.63 -2.05 -5.84
N ILE A 111 -5.13 -1.01 -6.51
CA ILE A 111 -4.92 0.38 -6.14
C ILE A 111 -6.06 0.78 -5.22
N ARG A 112 -5.77 1.44 -4.10
CA ARG A 112 -6.81 2.13 -3.33
C ARG A 112 -6.46 3.59 -3.13
N MET A 113 -7.47 4.45 -3.21
CA MET A 113 -7.31 5.90 -3.09
C MET A 113 -8.35 6.47 -2.15
N LEU A 114 -7.94 7.44 -1.35
CA LEU A 114 -8.88 8.31 -0.64
C LEU A 114 -9.35 9.43 -1.60
N PRO A 115 -10.66 9.69 -1.72
CA PRO A 115 -11.19 10.83 -2.46
C PRO A 115 -10.56 12.14 -1.99
N ILE A 116 -10.39 13.11 -2.88
CA ILE A 116 -9.73 14.38 -2.52
C ILE A 116 -10.51 15.15 -1.45
N GLU A 117 -11.83 14.95 -1.40
CA GLU A 117 -12.76 15.55 -0.45
C GLU A 117 -12.46 15.17 1.01
N THR A 118 -11.82 14.02 1.27
CA THR A 118 -11.47 13.61 2.63
C THR A 118 -10.46 14.53 3.29
N ARG A 119 -9.79 15.41 2.53
CA ARG A 119 -8.91 16.48 3.06
C ARG A 119 -9.68 17.56 3.82
N LEU A 120 -10.99 17.69 3.60
CA LEU A 120 -11.84 18.65 4.30
C LEU A 120 -12.27 18.14 5.69
N GLU A 121 -11.99 16.87 5.99
CA GLU A 121 -12.35 16.23 7.25
C GLU A 121 -11.14 16.18 8.19
N ASP A 122 -11.39 16.26 9.50
CA ASP A 122 -10.34 16.16 10.52
C ASP A 122 -9.85 14.71 10.76
N THR A 123 -10.44 13.74 10.06
CA THR A 123 -10.10 12.32 10.19
C THR A 123 -8.74 12.02 9.58
N SER A 124 -7.89 11.34 10.35
CA SER A 124 -6.55 10.96 9.91
C SER A 124 -6.57 9.82 8.88
N ILE A 125 -5.53 9.73 8.05
CA ILE A 125 -5.37 8.60 7.11
C ILE A 125 -5.35 7.26 7.86
N SER A 126 -4.77 7.21 9.06
CA SER A 126 -4.73 6.00 9.89
C SER A 126 -6.12 5.55 10.34
N GLU A 127 -7.02 6.49 10.64
CA GLU A 127 -8.43 6.18 10.95
C GLU A 127 -9.18 5.76 9.69
N TYR A 128 -8.98 6.45 8.56
CA TYR A 128 -9.59 6.03 7.29
C TYR A 128 -9.19 4.61 6.88
N LYS A 129 -7.96 4.16 7.20
CA LYS A 129 -7.53 2.79 6.91
C LYS A 129 -8.36 1.72 7.63
N GLN A 130 -9.01 2.07 8.75
CA GLN A 130 -9.84 1.14 9.52
C GLN A 130 -11.23 0.95 8.89
N ASP A 131 -11.65 1.85 8.00
CA ASP A 131 -12.93 1.78 7.29
C ASP A 131 -12.73 1.75 5.78
N ALA A 132 -12.82 0.53 5.22
CA ALA A 132 -12.65 0.28 3.79
C ALA A 132 -13.67 1.03 2.90
N ASN A 133 -14.80 1.49 3.43
CA ASN A 133 -15.85 2.14 2.62
C ASN A 133 -15.43 3.53 2.12
N ASN A 134 -14.47 4.17 2.77
CA ASN A 134 -13.97 5.49 2.35
C ASN A 134 -12.97 5.40 1.19
N TRP A 135 -12.57 4.18 0.79
CA TRP A 135 -11.57 3.96 -0.23
C TRP A 135 -12.20 3.57 -1.57
N ILE A 136 -11.71 4.19 -2.63
CA ILE A 136 -12.00 3.77 -3.99
C ILE A 136 -10.95 2.74 -4.40
N ASN A 137 -11.38 1.51 -4.67
CA ASN A 137 -10.51 0.41 -5.06
C ASN A 137 -10.55 0.17 -6.58
N THR A 138 -9.42 -0.22 -7.15
CA THR A 138 -9.29 -0.63 -8.55
C THR A 138 -8.35 -1.83 -8.62
N ASP A 139 -8.88 -2.97 -9.03
CA ASP A 139 -8.12 -4.22 -9.15
C ASP A 139 -6.98 -4.08 -10.17
N LEU A 140 -5.86 -4.74 -9.87
CA LEU A 140 -4.68 -4.78 -10.74
C LEU A 140 -4.56 -6.17 -11.38
N ASP A 141 -4.60 -6.21 -12.70
CA ASP A 141 -4.34 -7.43 -13.49
C ASP A 141 -2.87 -7.48 -13.90
N VAL A 142 -2.03 -8.07 -13.05
CA VAL A 142 -0.57 -8.14 -13.23
C VAL A 142 -0.14 -8.94 -14.47
N ASP A 143 -1.02 -9.77 -15.02
CA ASP A 143 -0.76 -10.57 -16.21
C ASP A 143 -1.05 -9.81 -17.52
N SER A 144 -1.71 -8.64 -17.43
CA SER A 144 -2.04 -7.79 -18.57
C SER A 144 -1.42 -6.39 -18.46
N PRO A 145 -0.33 -6.09 -19.19
CA PRO A 145 0.24 -4.75 -19.24
C PRO A 145 -0.76 -3.67 -19.67
N GLU A 146 -1.69 -4.00 -20.56
CA GLU A 146 -2.77 -3.11 -21.00
C GLU A 146 -3.73 -2.76 -19.86
N HIS A 147 -4.23 -3.75 -19.12
CA HIS A 147 -5.14 -3.51 -18.00
C HIS A 147 -4.43 -2.80 -16.85
N MET A 148 -3.16 -3.11 -16.58
CA MET A 148 -2.33 -2.35 -15.63
C MET A 148 -2.29 -0.87 -16.01
N VAL A 149 -1.94 -0.54 -17.25
CA VAL A 149 -1.92 0.88 -17.70
C VAL A 149 -3.28 1.54 -17.48
N GLU A 150 -4.39 0.85 -17.77
CA GLU A 150 -5.73 1.41 -17.57
C GLU A 150 -6.03 1.67 -16.09
N ALA A 151 -5.75 0.73 -15.19
CA ALA A 151 -5.94 0.90 -13.76
C ALA A 151 -5.14 2.09 -13.21
N PHE A 152 -3.89 2.26 -13.65
CA PHE A 152 -3.04 3.38 -13.22
C PHE A 152 -3.50 4.75 -13.75
N LYS A 153 -4.40 4.82 -14.75
CA LYS A 153 -5.02 6.09 -15.15
C LYS A 153 -5.90 6.68 -14.06
N GLU A 154 -6.46 5.85 -13.17
CA GLU A 154 -7.26 6.31 -12.03
C GLU A 154 -6.48 7.28 -11.14
N ILE A 155 -5.18 7.00 -10.91
CA ILE A 155 -4.29 7.80 -10.06
C ILE A 155 -4.07 9.22 -10.62
N VAL A 156 -4.28 9.44 -11.92
CA VAL A 156 -4.12 10.74 -12.58
C VAL A 156 -5.40 11.36 -13.09
N LYS A 157 -6.55 10.81 -12.70
CA LYS A 157 -7.81 11.50 -12.96
C LYS A 157 -7.82 12.83 -12.23
N THR A 158 -8.25 13.85 -12.95
CA THR A 158 -8.44 15.19 -12.40
C THR A 158 -9.92 15.50 -12.31
N LYS A 159 -10.28 16.28 -11.28
CA LYS A 159 -11.62 16.80 -11.08
C LYS A 159 -11.56 18.32 -11.11
N SER A 160 -12.33 18.94 -12.00
CA SER A 160 -12.50 20.39 -11.99
C SER A 160 -13.41 20.78 -10.82
N VAL A 161 -12.95 21.75 -10.03
CA VAL A 161 -13.69 22.28 -8.88
C VAL A 161 -13.72 23.81 -8.95
N PRO A 162 -14.71 24.47 -8.31
CA PRO A 162 -14.69 25.92 -8.11
C PRO A 162 -13.42 26.35 -7.36
N VAL A 163 -12.97 27.60 -7.58
CA VAL A 163 -11.77 28.14 -6.93
C VAL A 163 -11.93 28.13 -5.41
N GLU A 164 -13.12 28.40 -4.90
CA GLU A 164 -13.44 28.38 -3.48
C GLU A 164 -13.18 26.99 -2.87
N SER A 165 -13.57 25.92 -3.55
CA SER A 165 -13.31 24.55 -3.12
C SER A 165 -11.82 24.21 -3.20
N ALA A 166 -11.11 24.68 -4.23
CA ALA A 166 -9.67 24.47 -4.34
C ALA A 166 -8.90 25.14 -3.20
N ILE A 167 -9.31 26.34 -2.77
CA ILE A 167 -8.76 27.04 -1.60
C ILE A 167 -9.01 26.22 -0.33
N GLN A 168 -10.25 25.73 -0.12
CA GLN A 168 -10.59 24.91 1.05
C GLN A 168 -9.78 23.61 1.14
N LEU A 169 -9.44 23.02 -0.01
CA LEU A 169 -8.62 21.80 -0.09
C LEU A 169 -7.10 22.07 0.05
N GLU A 170 -6.70 23.34 0.18
CA GLU A 170 -5.32 23.82 0.17
C GLU A 170 -4.58 23.52 -1.16
N LEU A 171 -5.32 23.51 -2.27
CA LEU A 171 -4.82 23.22 -3.62
C LEU A 171 -4.68 24.47 -4.49
N TYR A 172 -4.97 25.65 -3.94
CA TYR A 172 -4.87 26.94 -4.62
C TYR A 172 -4.50 28.03 -3.63
N SER A 173 -3.48 28.83 -3.95
CA SER A 173 -3.11 30.05 -3.23
C SER A 173 -3.19 31.24 -4.19
N THR A 174 -3.75 32.36 -3.72
CA THR A 174 -3.78 33.62 -4.49
C THR A 174 -2.43 34.34 -4.51
N GLU A 175 -1.50 33.97 -3.62
CA GLU A 175 -0.18 34.60 -3.50
C GLU A 175 0.83 34.11 -4.57
N GLU A 176 0.56 33.01 -5.27
CA GLU A 176 1.47 32.44 -6.29
C GLU A 176 1.47 33.21 -7.63
N PHE A 177 0.66 34.26 -7.77
CA PHE A 177 0.50 35.04 -9.01
C PHE A 177 0.89 36.53 -8.91
N GLU A 178 1.51 36.97 -7.82
CA GLU A 178 2.22 38.27 -7.72
C GLU A 178 3.72 38.12 -7.98
#